data_AF-E2CA75-F1
#
_entry.id   AF-E2CA75-F1
#
_cell.length_a   1.000
_cell.length_b   1.000
_cell.length_c   1.000
_cell.angle_alpha   90.00
_cell.angle_beta   90.00
_cell.angle_gamma   90.00
#
_symmetry.space_group_name_H-M   'P 1'
#
loop_
_entity.id
_entity.type
_entity.pdbx_description
1 polymer ?
#
loop_
_entity_poly.entity_id
_entity_poly.type
_entity_poly.pdbx_seq_one_letter_code
_entity_poly.pdbx_strand_id
1 'polypeptide(L)' 'PVIVAGDFNAKSEVWGSRRGDRRGEETVDWAAGLGLHILNEGDKSTFVGQQGESIIDLTWATPAAMGRVQTWRVADE' A
#
# COMPACT_ATOMS: atom_id res chain seq x y z
N PRO A 1 18.44 -4.69 -1.42
CA PRO A 1 16.99 -4.66 -1.71
C PRO A 1 16.25 -4.28 -0.43
N VAL A 2 15.21 -3.44 -0.52
CA VAL A 2 14.42 -2.97 0.62
C VAL A 2 12.93 -3.19 0.34
N ILE A 3 12.23 -3.68 1.36
CA ILE A 3 10.76 -3.75 1.46
C ILE A 3 10.37 -2.96 2.71
N VAL A 4 9.33 -2.14 2.61
CA VAL A 4 8.68 -1.48 3.75
C VAL A 4 7.24 -1.95 3.78
N ALA A 5 6.80 -2.55 4.88
CA ALA A 5 5.45 -3.05 5.03
C ALA A 5 4.90 -2.69 6.41
N GLY A 6 3.63 -2.32 6.48
CA GLY A 6 2.97 -2.03 7.74
C GLY A 6 1.66 -1.26 7.55
N ASP A 7 1.09 -0.85 8.68
CA ASP A 7 -0.10 -0.01 8.73
C ASP A 7 0.29 1.47 8.58
N PHE A 8 -0.08 2.07 7.46
CA PHE A 8 0.18 3.49 7.17
C PHE A 8 -0.98 4.38 7.62
N ASN A 9 -2.18 3.81 7.83
CA ASN A 9 -3.42 4.53 8.12
C ASN A 9 -3.67 5.72 7.15
N ALA A 10 -3.30 5.56 5.87
CA ALA A 10 -3.37 6.59 4.83
C ALA A 10 -4.18 6.08 3.63
N LYS A 11 -4.88 6.99 2.95
CA LYS A 11 -5.76 6.61 1.82
C LYS A 11 -5.30 7.26 0.53
N SER A 12 -5.16 6.48 -0.53
CA SER A 12 -4.88 6.97 -1.86
C SER A 12 -5.43 6.03 -2.91
N GLU A 13 -5.90 6.60 -4.01
CA GLU A 13 -6.33 5.85 -5.20
C GLU A 13 -5.15 5.06 -5.80
N VAL A 14 -3.90 5.47 -5.51
CA VAL A 14 -2.66 4.76 -5.92
C VAL A 14 -2.63 3.31 -5.45
N TRP A 15 -3.21 3.00 -4.29
CA TRP A 15 -3.33 1.63 -3.76
C TRP A 15 -4.78 1.19 -3.61
N GLY A 16 -5.67 1.71 -4.46
CA GLY A 16 -7.04 1.21 -4.58
C GLY A 16 -8.04 1.75 -3.55
N SER A 17 -7.67 2.76 -2.73
CA SER A 17 -8.67 3.42 -1.88
C SER A 17 -9.68 4.18 -2.72
N ARG A 18 -10.97 4.18 -2.32
CA ARG A 18 -12.04 4.89 -3.06
C ARG A 18 -11.85 6.41 -3.15
N ARG A 19 -11.16 7.01 -2.17
CA ARG A 19 -10.85 8.44 -2.10
C ARG A 19 -9.52 8.61 -1.38
N GLY A 20 -8.72 9.56 -1.86
CA GLY A 20 -7.48 9.97 -1.19
C GLY A 20 -7.72 10.83 0.06
N ASP A 21 -6.70 10.89 0.92
CA ASP A 21 -6.56 11.88 1.98
C ASP A 21 -5.16 12.51 1.98
N ARG A 22 -4.98 13.56 2.79
CA ARG A 22 -3.69 14.27 2.90
C ARG A 22 -2.54 13.35 3.31
N ARG A 23 -2.80 12.35 4.15
CA ARG A 23 -1.77 11.38 4.57
C ARG A 23 -1.35 10.50 3.41
N GLY A 24 -2.30 10.17 2.53
CA GLY A 24 -2.05 9.48 1.28
C GLY A 24 -1.11 10.26 0.38
N GLU A 25 -1.37 11.55 0.17
CA GLU A 25 -0.51 12.45 -0.60
C GLU A 25 0.91 12.49 -0.03
N GLU A 26 1.06 12.73 1.28
CA GLU A 26 2.36 12.77 1.95
C GLU A 26 3.10 11.42 1.87
N THR A 27 2.37 10.30 1.94
CA THR A 27 2.93 8.94 1.81
C THR A 27 3.40 8.67 0.38
N VAL A 28 2.67 9.13 -0.63
CA VAL A 28 3.06 9.01 -2.04
C VAL A 28 4.33 9.81 -2.30
N ASP A 29 4.42 11.05 -1.82
CA ASP A 29 5.60 11.90 -1.97
C ASP A 29 6.83 11.31 -1.27
N TRP A 30 6.65 10.78 -0.05
CA TRP A 30 7.70 10.06 0.66
C TRP A 30 8.19 8.83 -0.12
N ALA A 31 7.28 8.01 -0.63
CA ALA A 31 7.63 6.82 -1.40
C ALA A 31 8.38 7.18 -2.68
N ALA A 32 7.89 8.19 -3.42
CA ALA A 32 8.52 8.69 -4.63
C ALA A 32 9.93 9.23 -4.36
N GLY A 33 10.12 10.01 -3.29
CA GLY A 33 11.42 10.54 -2.88
C GLY A 33 12.46 9.46 -2.54
N LEU A 34 12.01 8.26 -2.17
CA LEU A 34 12.87 7.11 -1.86
C LEU A 34 12.96 6.08 -2.99
N GLY A 35 12.31 6.31 -4.13
CA GLY A 35 12.24 5.34 -5.22
C GLY A 35 11.51 4.04 -4.84
N LEU A 36 10.57 4.13 -3.91
CA LEU A 36 9.73 3.02 -3.48
C LEU A 36 8.50 2.91 -4.37
N HIS A 37 8.15 1.68 -4.71
CA HIS A 37 7.01 1.36 -5.56
C HIS A 37 6.00 0.56 -4.74
N ILE A 38 4.73 0.91 -4.88
CA ILE A 38 3.65 0.18 -4.21
C ILE A 38 3.54 -1.22 -4.80
N LEU A 39 3.38 -2.23 -3.94
CA LEU A 39 3.13 -3.62 -4.34
C LEU A 39 1.67 -4.03 -4.18
N ASN A 40 0.88 -3.22 -3.46
CA ASN A 40 -0.55 -3.46 -3.34
C ASN A 40 -1.22 -3.41 -4.71
N GLU A 41 -2.01 -4.45 -5.00
CA GLU A 41 -2.77 -4.62 -6.23
C GLU A 41 -4.25 -4.84 -5.92
N GLY A 42 -5.12 -4.37 -6.83
CA GLY A 42 -6.57 -4.53 -6.72
C GLY A 42 -7.21 -3.62 -5.67
N ASP A 43 -8.42 -3.98 -5.26
CA ASP A 43 -9.31 -3.20 -4.40
C ASP A 43 -9.78 -3.97 -3.15
N LYS A 44 -9.16 -5.13 -2.87
CA LYS A 44 -9.48 -5.94 -1.69
C LYS A 44 -9.03 -5.21 -0.42
N SER A 45 -9.97 -4.98 0.48
CA SER A 45 -9.75 -4.36 1.79
C SER A 45 -8.68 -5.10 2.60
N THR A 46 -7.71 -4.37 3.14
CA THR A 46 -6.68 -4.91 4.04
C THR A 46 -7.10 -4.85 5.51
N PHE A 47 -8.04 -3.94 5.81
CA PHE A 47 -8.62 -3.78 7.13
C PHE A 47 -10.14 -3.76 7.02
N VAL A 48 -10.80 -4.54 7.87
CA VAL A 48 -12.26 -4.56 8.05
C VAL A 48 -12.56 -4.35 9.53
N GLY A 49 -13.29 -3.27 9.84
CA GLY A 49 -13.64 -2.91 11.20
C GLY A 49 -15.09 -2.46 11.35
N GLN A 50 -15.46 -2.08 12.58
CA GLN A 50 -16.83 -1.65 12.92
C GLN A 50 -17.31 -0.44 12.10
N GLN A 51 -16.39 0.41 11.64
CA GLN A 51 -16.69 1.63 10.87
C GLN A 51 -16.60 1.43 9.35
N GLY A 52 -16.43 0.19 8.90
CA GLY A 52 -16.29 -0.16 7.49
C GLY A 52 -14.91 -0.71 7.15
N GLU A 53 -14.59 -0.65 5.87
CA GLU A 53 -13.43 -1.29 5.27
C GLU A 53 -12.46 -0.27 4.66
N SER A 54 -11.17 -0.61 4.61
CA SER A 54 -10.15 0.24 4.03
C SER A 54 -8.91 -0.54 3.54
N ILE A 55 -8.13 0.11 2.68
CA ILE A 55 -6.81 -0.34 2.24
C ILE A 55 -5.78 0.61 2.84
N ILE A 56 -5.24 0.23 4.00
CA ILE A 56 -4.34 1.05 4.81
C ILE A 56 -3.04 0.33 5.22
N ASP A 57 -3.01 -1.00 5.02
CA ASP A 57 -1.81 -1.81 5.15
C ASP A 57 -1.10 -1.85 3.81
N LEU A 58 0.05 -1.20 3.71
CA LEU A 58 0.75 -0.99 2.46
C LEU A 58 2.08 -1.74 2.46
N THR A 59 2.43 -2.29 1.30
CA THR A 59 3.74 -2.89 1.03
C THR A 59 4.40 -2.10 -0.09
N TRP A 60 5.60 -1.59 0.18
CA TRP A 60 6.43 -0.84 -0.75
C TRP A 60 7.74 -1.57 -1.00
N ALA A 61 8.27 -1.46 -2.21
CA ALA A 61 9.55 -2.08 -2.56
C ALA A 61 10.42 -1.17 -3.44
N THR A 62 11.72 -1.25 -3.22
CA THR A 62 12.70 -0.78 -4.20
C THR A 62 12.67 -1.65 -5.47
N PRO A 63 13.05 -1.13 -6.65
CA PRO A 63 13.06 -1.92 -7.90
C PRO A 63 13.83 -3.26 -7.79
N ALA A 64 14.94 -3.26 -7.06
CA ALA A 64 15.74 -4.48 -6.81
C ALA A 64 15.02 -5.52 -5.94
N ALA A 65 14.05 -5.12 -5.12
CA ALA A 65 13.21 -6.01 -4.32
C ALA A 65 11.95 -6.44 -5.09
N MET A 66 11.34 -5.55 -5.89
CA MET A 66 10.15 -5.86 -6.70
C MET A 66 10.33 -7.12 -7.55
N GLY A 67 11.45 -7.24 -8.26
CA GLY A 67 11.74 -8.41 -9.11
C GLY A 67 11.87 -9.75 -8.35
N ARG A 68 11.81 -9.75 -7.02
CA ARG A 68 11.85 -10.94 -6.16
C ARG A 68 10.48 -11.28 -5.56
N VAL A 69 9.52 -10.37 -5.63
CA VAL A 69 8.15 -10.59 -5.14
C VAL A 69 7.33 -11.18 -6.28
N GLN A 70 6.72 -12.35 -6.07
CA GLN A 70 6.00 -13.07 -7.13
C GLN A 70 4.49 -13.15 -6.92
N THR A 71 4.02 -13.12 -5.68
CA THR A 71 2.62 -13.44 -5.36
C THR A 71 2.14 -12.56 -4.22
N TRP A 72 2.30 -11.24 -4.39
CA TRP A 72 1.67 -10.30 -3.46
C TRP A 72 0.16 -10.46 -3.58
N ARG A 73 -0.51 -10.61 -2.44
CA ARG A 73 -1.97 -10.69 -2.36
C ARG A 73 -2.40 -10.41 -0.94
N VAL A 74 -3.60 -9.86 -0.79
CA VAL A 74 -4.31 -9.90 0.48
C VAL A 74 -4.79 -11.34 0.69
N ALA A 75 -4.27 -12.02 1.71
CA ALA A 75 -4.67 -13.38 2.03
C ALA A 75 -6.19 -13.46 2.27
N ASP A 76 -6.79 -14.59 1.91
CA ASP A 76 -8.12 -14.94 2.40
C ASP A 76 -7.98 -15.41 3.85
N GLU A 77 -9.06 -15.29 4.64
CA GLU A 77 -9.14 -15.90 5.97
C GLU A 77 -9.18 -17.43 5.90
#